data_AF-A0A954PKD8-F1
#
_entry.id   AF-A0A954PKD8-F1
#
_cell.length_a   1.000
_cell.length_b   1.000
_cell.length_c   1.000
_cell.angle_alpha   90.00
_cell.angle_beta   90.00
_cell.angle_gamma   90.00
#
_symmetry.space_group_name_H-M   'P 1'
#
loop_
_entity.id
_entity.type
_entity.pdbx_description
1 polymer ?
#
loop_
_entity_poly.entity_id
_entity_poly.type
_entity_poly.pdbx_seq_one_letter_code
_entity_poly.pdbx_strand_id
1 'polypeptide(L)' 'MQPPPPEEENVVLRPQRIADMVGQKDVIAVLRIAIHAASKRAEPLGHILFDGPPGLGKTTF' A
#
# COMPACT_ATOMS: atom_id res chain seq x y z
N MET A 1 -23.39 26.98 21.97
CA MET A 1 -22.74 26.21 20.89
C MET A 1 -21.70 25.32 21.54
N GLN A 2 -21.94 24.01 21.57
CA GLN A 2 -20.96 23.03 22.02
C GLN A 2 -19.81 23.02 20.99
N PRO A 3 -18.53 23.04 21.39
CA PRO A 3 -17.46 22.78 20.43
C PRO A 3 -17.67 21.40 19.80
N PRO A 4 -17.32 21.21 18.51
CA PRO A 4 -17.40 19.89 17.91
C PRO A 4 -16.58 18.91 18.76
N PRO A 5 -17.05 17.65 18.93
CA PRO A 5 -16.24 16.63 19.58
C PRO A 5 -14.88 16.57 18.89
N PRO A 6 -13.79 16.27 19.62
CA PRO A 6 -12.48 16.09 19.01
C PRO A 6 -12.67 15.08 17.88
N GLU A 7 -12.28 15.48 16.67
CA GLU A 7 -12.29 14.60 15.51
C GLU A 7 -11.63 13.32 15.96
N GLU A 8 -12.39 12.23 16.04
CA GLU A 8 -11.86 10.91 16.33
C GLU A 8 -10.72 10.71 15.34
N GLU A 9 -9.50 10.81 15.88
CA GLU A 9 -8.25 10.51 15.24
C GLU A 9 -8.52 9.19 14.54
N ASN A 10 -8.76 9.24 13.22
CA ASN A 10 -9.06 8.05 12.44
C ASN A 10 -7.75 7.31 12.41
N VAL A 11 -7.53 6.50 13.45
CA VAL A 11 -6.38 5.65 13.65
C VAL A 11 -6.21 4.94 12.33
N VAL A 12 -5.10 5.23 11.66
CA VAL A 12 -4.84 4.76 10.30
C VAL A 12 -4.65 3.24 10.38
N LEU A 13 -5.74 2.48 10.32
CA LEU A 13 -5.76 1.02 10.50
C LEU A 13 -5.15 0.28 9.29
N ARG A 14 -4.88 1.00 8.20
CA ARG A 14 -4.34 0.44 6.95
C ARG A 14 -3.03 1.14 6.58
N PRO A 15 -1.97 0.39 6.26
CA PRO A 15 -0.72 0.93 5.72
C PRO A 15 -0.97 1.95 4.61
N GLN A 16 -0.31 3.10 4.67
CA GLN A 16 -0.38 4.13 3.62
C GLN A 16 0.81 4.06 2.68
N ARG A 17 1.91 3.45 3.13
CA ARG A 17 3.13 3.24 2.36
C ARG A 17 3.42 1.77 2.28
N ILE A 18 4.03 1.35 1.16
CA ILE A 18 4.58 0.00 0.99
C ILE A 18 5.58 -0.35 2.13
N ALA A 19 6.24 0.66 2.72
CA ALA A 19 7.14 0.47 3.85
C ALA A 19 6.42 0.13 5.17
N ASP A 20 5.15 0.52 5.31
CA ASP A 20 4.32 0.26 6.50
C ASP A 20 3.64 -1.13 6.42
N MET A 21 3.79 -1.84 5.29
CA MET A 21 3.18 -3.15 5.12
C MET A 21 3.87 -4.21 5.98
N VAL A 22 3.08 -4.86 6.83
CA VAL A 22 3.51 -5.97 7.67
C VAL A 22 3.41 -7.28 6.89
N GLY A 23 4.52 -8.01 6.78
CA GLY A 23 4.58 -9.30 6.07
C GLY A 23 4.85 -9.13 4.57
N GLN A 24 4.55 -10.18 3.79
CA GLN A 24 4.63 -10.19 2.32
C GLN A 24 5.97 -9.66 1.74
N LYS A 25 7.10 -9.93 2.42
CA LYS A 25 8.41 -9.33 2.13
C LYS A 25 8.86 -9.55 0.68
N ASP A 26 8.60 -10.75 0.14
CA ASP A 26 8.98 -11.11 -1.23
C ASP A 26 8.18 -10.32 -2.26
N VAL A 27 6.87 -10.17 -2.04
CA VAL A 27 5.99 -9.36 -2.90
C VAL A 27 6.41 -7.89 -2.87
N ILE A 28 6.69 -7.36 -1.68
CA ILE A 28 7.18 -5.98 -1.51
C ILE A 28 8.51 -5.77 -2.24
N ALA A 29 9.43 -6.74 -2.20
CA ALA A 29 10.69 -6.66 -2.91
C ALA A 29 10.51 -6.57 -4.42
N VAL A 30 9.64 -7.42 -4.99
CA VAL A 30 9.31 -7.39 -6.44
C VAL A 30 8.65 -6.07 -6.83
N LEU A 31 7.68 -5.59 -6.03
CA LEU A 31 7.02 -4.30 -6.27
C LEU A 31 8.02 -3.14 -6.26
N ARG A 32 8.95 -3.12 -5.30
CA ARG A 32 10.00 -2.09 -5.23
C ARG A 32 10.87 -2.08 -6.48
N ILE A 33 11.25 -3.25 -7.00
CA ILE A 33 12.03 -3.37 -8.24
C ILE A 33 11.22 -2.81 -9.41
N ALA A 34 9.96 -3.18 -9.55
CA ALA A 34 9.09 -2.74 -10.65
C ALA A 34 8.86 -1.22 -10.63
N ILE A 35 8.51 -0.67 -9.46
CA ILE A 35 8.32 0.77 -9.25
C ILE A 35 9.59 1.53 -9.56
N HIS A 36 10.74 1.10 -9.01
CA HIS A 36 12.02 1.76 -9.24
C HIS A 36 12.42 1.75 -10.72
N ALA A 37 12.16 0.65 -11.42
CA ALA A 37 12.44 0.52 -12.84
C ALA A 37 11.57 1.46 -13.70
N ALA A 38 10.26 1.54 -13.41
CA ALA A 38 9.33 2.45 -14.09
C ALA A 38 9.69 3.92 -13.81
N SER A 39 9.99 4.27 -12.55
CA SER A 39 10.43 5.61 -12.17
C SER A 39 11.73 6.01 -12.88
N LYS A 40 12.72 5.11 -12.99
CA LYS A 40 13.97 5.38 -13.72
C LYS A 40 13.77 5.65 -15.21
N ARG A 41 12.77 5.01 -15.83
CA ARG A 41 12.41 5.19 -17.24
C ARG A 41 11.45 6.37 -17.47
N ALA A 42 10.97 7.00 -16.40
CA ALA A 42 9.92 8.02 -16.45
C ALA A 42 8.66 7.54 -17.20
N GLU A 43 8.33 6.26 -17.04
CA GLU A 43 7.14 5.65 -17.64
C GLU A 43 6.15 5.20 -16.56
N PRO A 44 4.86 5.00 -16.90
CA PRO A 44 3.90 4.41 -15.98
C PRO A 44 4.33 3.01 -15.54
N LEU A 45 4.03 2.66 -14.29
CA LEU A 45 4.16 1.28 -13.83
C LEU A 45 3.24 0.39 -14.68
N GLY A 46 3.78 -0.72 -15.18
CA GLY A 46 2.98 -1.70 -15.92
C GLY A 46 1.83 -2.27 -15.08
N HIS A 47 0.86 -2.91 -15.74
CA HIS A 47 -0.25 -3.55 -15.04
C HIS A 47 0.22 -4.73 -14.20
N ILE A 48 -0.15 -4.74 -12.92
CA ILE A 48 0.21 -5.79 -11.96
C ILE A 48 -1.07 -6.50 -11.51
N LEU A 49 -1.06 -7.83 -11.54
CA LEU A 49 -2.12 -8.68 -11.02
C LEU A 49 -1.72 -9.22 -9.65
N PHE A 50 -2.55 -8.98 -8.65
CA PHE A 50 -2.40 -9.61 -7.33
C PHE A 50 -3.29 -10.85 -7.25
N ASP A 51 -2.67 -12.02 -7.19
CA ASP A 51 -3.37 -13.31 -7.07
C ASP A 51 -3.19 -13.93 -5.67
N GLY A 52 -4.12 -14.81 -5.26
CA GLY A 52 -3.97 -15.72 -4.13
C GLY A 52 -5.22 -15.85 -3.24
N PRO A 53 -5.11 -16.58 -2.12
CA PRO A 53 -6.21 -16.80 -1.16
C PRO A 53 -6.84 -15.50 -0.61
N PRO A 54 -8.12 -15.55 -0.18
CA PRO A 54 -8.77 -14.42 0.48
C PRO A 54 -8.08 -14.05 1.80
N GLY A 55 -8.16 -12.77 2.20
CA GLY A 55 -7.60 -12.30 3.47
C GLY A 55 -6.11 -11.93 3.47
N LEU A 56 -5.40 -12.04 2.34
CA LEU A 56 -3.97 -11.71 2.23
C LEU A 56 -3.67 -10.21 2.00
N GLY A 57 -4.66 -9.33 2.11
CA GLY A 57 -4.44 -7.88 1.99
C GLY A 57 -4.21 -7.37 0.56
N LYS A 58 -4.70 -8.06 -0.48
CA LYS A 58 -4.55 -7.65 -1.90
C LYS A 58 -5.03 -6.22 -2.19
N THR A 59 -6.14 -5.81 -1.55
CA THR A 59 -6.71 -4.45 -1.68
C THR A 59 -5.98 -3.42 -0.82
N THR A 60 -5.11 -3.87 0.09
CA THR A 60 -4.33 -3.02 0.99
C THR A 60 -2.96 -2.65 0.42
N PHE A 61 -2.47 -3.40 -0.57
CA PHE A 61 -1.19 -3.10 -1.25
C PHE A 61 -1.16 -1.74 -1.93
#